data_AF-R9HTZ7-F1
#
_entry.id   AF-R9HTZ7-F1
#
_cell.length_a   1.000
_cell.length_b   1.000
_cell.length_c   1.000
_cell.angle_alpha   90.00
_cell.angle_beta   90.00
_cell.angle_gamma   90.00
#
_symmetry.space_group_name_H-M   'P 1'
#
loop_
_entity.id
_entity.type
_entity.pdbx_description
1 polymer ?
#
loop_
_entity_poly.entity_id
_entity_poly.type
_entity_poly.pdbx_seq_one_letter_code
_entity_poly.pdbx_strand_id
1 'polypeptide(L)'
;LAYEMKVRNKRFEAGFMQMTNPKSPQNSPEKIQQELTQKISEICPAEEFIRKSEKEKEDITKEAAMNIVQEAAMRSVWFMISEKYGKFSLILFYDNEYNNAHGEDL
;
A
#
# COMPACT_ATOMS: atom_id res chain seq x y z
N LEU A 1 -7.39 -25.82 12.15
CA LEU A 1 -8.22 -24.68 11.68
C LEU A 1 -9.71 -24.88 11.99
N ALA A 2 -10.39 -25.88 11.43
CA ALA A 2 -11.82 -26.15 11.65
C ALA A 2 -12.24 -26.23 13.13
N TYR A 3 -11.50 -26.99 13.95
CA TYR A 3 -11.76 -27.11 15.38
C TYR A 3 -11.66 -25.76 16.11
N GLU A 4 -10.61 -25.00 15.82
CA GLU A 4 -10.40 -23.67 16.42
C GLU A 4 -11.52 -22.69 16.03
N MET A 5 -12.01 -22.74 14.80
CA MET A 5 -13.10 -21.87 14.34
C MET A 5 -14.47 -22.30 14.89
N LYS A 6 -14.80 -23.61 14.90
CA LYS A 6 -16.12 -24.11 15.31
C LYS A 6 -16.28 -24.26 16.82
N VAL A 7 -15.27 -24.81 17.48
CA VAL A 7 -15.35 -25.17 18.91
C VAL A 7 -14.86 -24.02 19.78
N ARG A 8 -13.82 -23.30 19.33
CA ARG A 8 -13.21 -22.20 20.09
C ARG A 8 -13.62 -20.81 19.58
N ASN A 9 -14.52 -20.74 18.59
CA ASN A 9 -15.03 -19.51 18.00
C ASN A 9 -13.92 -18.51 17.58
N LYS A 10 -12.76 -19.03 17.15
CA LYS A 10 -11.66 -18.19 16.69
C LYS A 10 -11.92 -17.67 15.29
N ARG A 11 -11.67 -16.37 15.08
CA ARG A 11 -11.63 -15.73 13.77
C ARG A 11 -10.17 -15.62 13.31
N PHE A 12 -9.94 -15.97 12.05
CA PHE A 12 -8.64 -15.81 11.38
C PHE A 12 -8.79 -14.74 10.30
N GLU A 13 -8.07 -13.66 10.48
CA GLU A 13 -8.12 -12.48 9.62
C GLU A 13 -6.74 -11.85 9.53
N ALA A 14 -6.49 -11.12 8.44
CA ALA A 14 -5.26 -10.39 8.24
C ALA A 14 -5.50 -9.19 7.33
N GLY A 15 -4.77 -8.11 7.59
CA GLY A 15 -4.72 -6.91 6.76
C GLY A 15 -3.36 -6.82 6.07
N PHE A 16 -3.38 -6.48 4.79
CA PHE A 16 -2.20 -6.26 3.97
C PHE A 16 -2.33 -4.94 3.24
N MET A 17 -1.22 -4.31 2.91
CA MET A 17 -1.20 -3.27 1.90
C MET A 17 -0.86 -3.95 0.58
N GLN A 18 -1.70 -3.75 -0.44
CA GLN A 18 -1.35 -4.20 -1.78
C GLN A 18 -0.20 -3.33 -2.26
N MET A 19 1.01 -3.86 -2.08
CA MET A 19 2.19 -3.32 -2.71
C MET A 19 1.99 -3.42 -4.20
N THR A 20 2.38 -2.36 -4.87
CA THR A 20 2.43 -2.36 -6.31
C THR A 20 3.42 -3.45 -6.78
N ASN A 21 3.01 -4.25 -7.77
CA ASN A 21 3.75 -5.45 -8.18
C ASN A 21 5.24 -5.12 -8.46
N PRO A 22 6.22 -5.65 -7.71
CA PRO A 22 7.64 -5.27 -7.87
C PRO A 22 8.23 -5.70 -9.23
N LYS A 23 7.56 -6.59 -9.96
CA LYS A 23 7.90 -6.96 -11.34
C LYS A 23 7.14 -6.14 -12.38
N SER A 24 6.12 -5.39 -11.97
CA SER A 24 5.45 -4.45 -12.85
C SER A 24 6.41 -3.30 -13.16
N PRO A 25 6.51 -2.87 -14.43
CA PRO A 25 7.28 -1.69 -14.83
C PRO A 25 6.89 -0.42 -14.06
N GLN A 26 5.71 -0.41 -13.42
CA GLN A 26 5.24 0.67 -12.56
C GLN A 26 6.02 0.80 -11.24
N ASN A 27 6.79 -0.23 -10.83
CA ASN A 27 7.39 -0.31 -9.47
C ASN A 27 8.89 -0.59 -9.49
N SER A 28 9.54 -0.23 -10.60
CA SER A 28 10.98 -0.25 -10.65
C SER A 28 11.57 0.79 -9.70
N PRO A 29 12.81 0.61 -9.22
CA PRO A 29 13.51 1.64 -8.43
C PRO A 29 13.53 3.00 -9.13
N GLU A 30 13.61 3.05 -10.47
CA GLU A 30 13.57 4.31 -11.22
C GLU A 30 12.21 5.01 -11.07
N LYS A 31 11.11 4.26 -11.06
CA LYS A 31 9.78 4.83 -10.94
C LYS A 31 9.49 5.37 -9.55
N ILE A 32 9.95 4.66 -8.52
CA ILE A 32 9.89 5.14 -7.12
C ILE A 32 10.71 6.43 -6.97
N GLN A 33 11.91 6.50 -7.57
CA GLN A 33 12.68 7.74 -7.58
C GLN A 33 11.98 8.87 -8.32
N GLN A 34 11.34 8.57 -9.46
CA GLN A 34 10.58 9.55 -10.22
C GLN A 34 9.40 10.10 -9.41
N GLU A 35 8.64 9.22 -8.76
CA GLU A 35 7.51 9.59 -7.90
C GLU A 35 7.97 10.41 -6.70
N LEU A 36 9.06 10.01 -6.03
CA LEU A 36 9.65 10.79 -4.94
C LEU A 36 10.11 12.17 -5.42
N THR A 37 10.76 12.26 -6.59
CA THR A 37 11.20 13.52 -7.18
C THR A 37 10.01 14.43 -7.48
N GLN A 38 8.93 13.86 -8.02
CA GLN A 38 7.70 14.57 -8.28
C GLN A 38 7.09 15.11 -6.97
N LYS A 39 6.92 14.27 -5.95
CA LYS A 39 6.37 14.69 -4.64
C LYS A 39 7.22 15.77 -3.98
N ILE A 40 8.55 15.67 -4.07
CA ILE A 40 9.45 16.73 -3.58
C ILE A 40 9.19 18.03 -4.34
N SER A 41 9.05 17.99 -5.67
CA SER A 41 8.78 19.19 -6.49
C SER A 41 7.41 19.82 -6.22
N GLU A 42 6.42 19.02 -5.80
CA GLU A 42 5.10 19.49 -5.36
C GLU A 42 5.17 20.24 -4.02
N ILE A 43 6.05 19.82 -3.11
CA ILE A 43 6.27 20.46 -1.79
C ILE A 43 7.17 21.69 -1.94
N CYS A 44 8.23 21.59 -2.73
CA CYS A 44 9.26 22.61 -2.86
C CYS A 44 9.85 22.59 -4.28
N PRO A 45 9.71 23.69 -5.06
CA PRO A 45 10.30 23.77 -6.39
C PRO A 45 11.81 23.50 -6.37
N ALA A 46 12.34 22.89 -7.44
CA ALA A 46 13.72 22.41 -7.49
C ALA A 46 14.75 23.54 -7.24
N GLU A 47 14.48 24.74 -7.73
CA GLU A 47 15.36 25.91 -7.59
C GLU A 47 15.46 26.38 -6.13
N GLU A 48 14.38 26.24 -5.36
CA GLU A 48 14.34 26.55 -3.94
C GLU A 48 14.94 25.41 -3.12
N PHE A 49 14.64 24.16 -3.49
CA PHE A 49 15.16 22.96 -2.82
C PHE A 49 16.68 22.95 -2.77
N ILE A 50 17.37 23.31 -3.87
CA ILE A 50 18.84 23.35 -3.92
C ILE A 50 19.43 24.32 -2.88
N ARG A 51 18.74 25.43 -2.61
CA ARG A 51 19.19 26.51 -1.71
C ARG A 51 18.91 26.22 -0.23
N LYS A 52 18.07 25.23 0.08
CA LYS A 52 17.75 24.80 1.45
C LYS A 52 18.97 24.18 2.15
N SER A 53 18.98 24.27 3.48
CA SER A 53 19.93 23.54 4.32
C SER A 53 19.71 22.03 4.25
N GLU A 54 20.72 21.24 4.65
CA GLU A 54 20.64 19.78 4.64
C GLU A 54 19.45 19.25 5.45
N LYS A 55 19.19 19.86 6.62
CA LYS A 55 18.09 19.48 7.49
C LYS A 55 16.73 19.75 6.85
N GLU A 56 16.57 20.90 6.21
CA GLU A 56 15.33 21.23 5.49
C GLU A 56 15.10 20.27 4.31
N LYS A 57 16.16 19.91 3.58
CA LYS A 57 16.08 18.91 2.51
C LYS A 57 15.66 17.54 3.04
N GLU A 58 16.20 17.13 4.18
CA GLU A 58 15.84 15.88 4.85
C GLU A 58 14.35 15.88 5.26
N ASP A 59 13.87 16.98 5.86
CA ASP A 59 12.48 17.11 6.30
C ASP A 59 11.51 17.07 5.11
N ILE A 60 11.80 17.80 4.02
CA ILE A 60 11.02 17.75 2.77
C ILE A 60 11.01 16.35 2.18
N THR A 61 12.15 15.67 2.15
CA THR A 61 12.26 14.31 1.60
C THR A 61 11.46 13.31 2.45
N LYS A 62 11.48 13.45 3.78
CA LYS A 62 10.65 12.62 4.68
C LYS A 62 9.17 12.84 4.46
N GLU A 63 8.74 14.09 4.29
CA GLU A 63 7.35 14.42 4.00
C GLU A 63 6.89 13.83 2.66
N ALA A 64 7.69 13.99 1.60
CA ALA A 64 7.43 13.38 0.30
C ALA A 64 7.32 11.85 0.39
N ALA A 65 8.23 11.20 1.13
CA ALA A 65 8.19 9.76 1.34
C ALA A 65 6.96 9.33 2.16
N MET A 66 6.55 10.10 3.18
CA MET A 66 5.33 9.82 3.94
C MET A 66 4.08 9.89 3.07
N ASN A 67 4.00 10.84 2.15
CA ASN A 67 2.88 10.94 1.20
C ASN A 67 2.76 9.66 0.35
N ILE A 68 3.88 9.16 -0.18
CA ILE A 68 3.92 7.90 -0.95
C ILE A 68 3.46 6.71 -0.09
N VAL A 69 3.95 6.62 1.14
CA VAL A 69 3.54 5.55 2.09
C VAL A 69 2.06 5.64 2.42
N GLN A 70 1.52 6.85 2.62
CA GLN A 70 0.12 7.06 2.92
C GLN A 70 -0.78 6.66 1.73
N GLU A 71 -0.41 7.03 0.51
CA GLU A 71 -1.13 6.60 -0.70
C GLU A 71 -1.08 5.08 -0.89
N ALA A 72 0.05 4.43 -0.58
CA ALA A 72 0.16 2.96 -0.57
C ALA A 72 -0.73 2.33 0.52
N ALA A 73 -0.84 2.96 1.69
CA ALA A 73 -1.71 2.51 2.77
C ALA A 73 -3.21 2.57 2.40
N MET A 74 -3.60 3.46 1.48
CA MET A 74 -4.96 3.51 0.94
C MET A 74 -5.32 2.27 0.11
N ARG A 75 -4.34 1.44 -0.27
CA ARG A 75 -4.53 0.16 -0.97
C ARG A 75 -4.58 -1.01 0.01
N SER A 76 -5.19 -0.80 1.17
CA SER A 76 -5.33 -1.85 2.18
C SER A 76 -6.33 -2.91 1.71
N VAL A 77 -5.98 -4.18 1.92
CA VAL A 77 -6.80 -5.35 1.64
C VAL A 77 -6.93 -6.12 2.93
N TRP A 78 -8.16 -6.32 3.37
CA TRP A 78 -8.47 -7.17 4.51
C TRP A 78 -9.04 -8.49 4.01
N PHE A 79 -8.61 -9.59 4.61
CA PHE A 79 -9.25 -10.87 4.35
C PHE A 79 -9.47 -11.68 5.62
N MET A 80 -10.48 -12.54 5.56
CA MET A 80 -10.79 -13.49 6.61
C MET A 80 -11.05 -14.87 6.05
N ILE A 81 -10.76 -15.90 6.84
CA ILE A 81 -11.20 -17.26 6.54
C ILE A 81 -12.61 -17.43 7.08
N SER A 82 -13.54 -17.83 6.20
CA SER A 82 -14.92 -18.14 6.54
C SER A 82 -15.22 -19.62 6.30
N GLU A 83 -15.96 -20.24 7.22
CA GLU A 83 -16.40 -21.62 7.11
C GLU A 83 -17.93 -21.67 7.06
N LYS A 84 -18.46 -22.37 6.06
CA LYS A 84 -19.90 -22.58 5.89
C LYS A 84 -20.15 -24.00 5.37
N TYR A 85 -20.96 -24.78 6.08
CA TYR A 85 -21.34 -26.15 5.71
C TYR A 85 -20.16 -27.10 5.42
N GLY A 86 -19.09 -27.01 6.22
CA GLY A 86 -17.89 -27.83 6.05
C GLY A 86 -16.89 -27.29 5.01
N LYS A 87 -17.21 -26.18 4.33
CA LYS A 87 -16.37 -25.59 3.29
C LYS A 87 -15.72 -24.31 3.78
N PHE A 88 -14.43 -24.17 3.49
CA PHE A 88 -13.64 -22.97 3.81
C PHE A 88 -13.53 -22.08 2.58
N SER A 89 -13.57 -20.77 2.79
CA SER A 89 -13.41 -19.74 1.77
C SER A 89 -12.61 -18.57 2.33
N LEU A 90 -11.89 -17.87 1.46
CA LEU A 90 -11.33 -16.56 1.77
C LEU A 90 -12.36 -15.50 1.38
N ILE A 91 -12.71 -14.64 2.33
CA ILE A 91 -13.50 -13.44 2.07
C ILE A 91 -12.51 -12.28 2.01
N LEU A 92 -12.50 -11.56 0.91
CA LEU A 92 -11.67 -10.37 0.71
C LEU A 92 -12.58 -9.14 0.78
N PHE A 93 -12.12 -8.12 1.48
CA PHE A 93 -12.71 -6.79 1.48
C PHE A 93 -11.67 -5.82 0.94
N TYR A 94 -12.03 -5.19 -0.18
CA TYR A 94 -11.32 -4.06 -0.72
C TYR A 94 -12.02 -2.82 -0.20
N ASP A 95 -11.36 -2.09 0.68
CA ASP A 95 -11.76 -0.72 0.91
C ASP A 95 -11.27 0.07 -0.31
N ASN A 96 -12.13 0.92 -0.89
CA ASN A 96 -11.77 2.02 -1.79
C ASN A 96 -11.55 1.67 -3.28
N GLU A 97 -11.99 2.59 -4.15
CA GLU A 97 -11.74 2.65 -5.61
C GLU A 97 -10.26 2.56 -6.02
N TYR A 98 -9.34 2.64 -5.06
CA TYR A 98 -7.89 2.47 -5.23
C TYR A 98 -7.47 1.02 -5.50
N ASN A 99 -8.27 0.04 -5.07
CA ASN A 99 -8.00 -1.39 -5.25
C ASN A 99 -8.76 -1.97 -6.46
N ASN A 100 -9.25 -1.12 -7.35
CA ASN A 100 -10.03 -1.56 -8.50
C ASN A 100 -9.15 -2.39 -9.44
N ALA A 101 -9.37 -3.71 -9.47
CA ALA A 101 -8.68 -4.59 -10.39
C ALA A 101 -9.21 -4.31 -11.80
N HIS A 102 -8.48 -3.56 -12.62
CA HIS A 102 -8.79 -3.42 -14.06
C HIS A 102 -8.60 -4.72 -14.86
N GLY A 103 -8.45 -5.88 -14.19
CA GLY A 103 -8.31 -7.19 -14.81
C GLY A 103 -6.96 -7.43 -15.50
N GLU A 104 -6.08 -6.43 -15.56
CA GLU A 104 -4.76 -6.54 -16.22
C GLU A 104 -3.66 -7.15 -15.33
N ASP A 105 -3.89 -7.25 -14.02
CA ASP A 105 -2.92 -7.76 -13.03
C ASP A 105 -3.25 -9.18 -12.52
N LEU A 106 -4.20 -9.90 -13.15
CA LEU A 106 -4.48 -11.32 -12.93
C LEU A 106 -3.96 -12.17 -14.10
#